data_AF-A0A4P6X433-F1
#
_entry.id   AF-A0A4P6X433-F1
#
_cell.length_a   1.000
_cell.length_b   1.000
_cell.length_c   1.000
_cell.angle_alpha   90.00
_cell.angle_beta   90.00
_cell.angle_gamma   90.00
#
_symmetry.space_group_name_H-M   'P 1'
#
loop_
_entity.id
_entity.type
_entity.pdbx_description
1 polymer ?
#
loop_
_entity_poly.entity_id
_entity_poly.type
_entity_poly.pdbx_seq_one_letter_code
_entity_poly.pdbx_strand_id
1 'polypeptide(L)'
;MGDTTPARRILKPAQIDGVASAVLALAREIWVLRDRQIVTEAVLAARGIDLATAIDAFEPDVALQRRLDTERDRLIALVADAIGAGGSG
;
A
#
# COMPACT_ATOMS: atom_id res chain seq x y z
N MET A 1 9.46 -2.64 40.51
CA MET A 1 9.30 -3.94 39.82
C MET A 1 9.18 -3.62 38.34
N GLY A 2 10.25 -3.81 37.56
CA GLY A 2 10.27 -3.45 36.14
C GLY A 2 9.47 -4.47 35.33
N ASP A 3 8.56 -4.00 34.49
CA ASP A 3 7.88 -4.83 33.51
C ASP A 3 8.90 -5.32 32.48
N THR A 4 9.32 -6.58 32.61
CA THR A 4 10.21 -7.28 31.67
C THR A 4 9.40 -8.12 30.69
N THR A 5 8.31 -7.59 30.15
CA THR A 5 7.68 -8.21 28.98
C THR A 5 8.69 -8.17 27.83
N PRO A 6 9.21 -9.32 27.34
CA PRO A 6 10.16 -9.29 26.23
C PRO A 6 9.46 -8.68 25.03
N ALA A 7 10.10 -7.68 24.40
CA ALA A 7 9.60 -7.08 23.17
C ALA A 7 9.28 -8.22 22.20
N ARG A 8 7.99 -8.40 21.89
CA ARG A 8 7.50 -9.50 21.07
C ARG A 8 8.29 -9.48 19.76
N ARG A 9 9.22 -10.42 19.60
CA ARG A 9 10.00 -10.56 18.36
C ARG A 9 9.09 -11.18 17.32
N ILE A 10 8.47 -10.33 16.51
CA ILE A 10 7.53 -10.76 15.46
C ILE A 10 8.29 -11.46 14.31
N LEU A 11 9.56 -11.11 14.08
CA LEU A 11 10.40 -11.66 13.01
C LEU A 11 11.67 -12.31 13.56
N LYS A 12 12.04 -13.48 13.01
CA LYS A 12 13.33 -14.15 13.24
C LYS A 12 14.42 -13.45 12.42
N PRO A 13 15.70 -13.45 12.84
CA PRO A 13 16.79 -12.84 12.08
C PRO A 13 16.88 -13.28 10.61
N ALA A 14 16.66 -14.58 10.35
CA ALA A 14 16.65 -15.14 8.99
C ALA A 14 15.48 -14.64 8.11
N GLN A 15 14.46 -14.01 8.69
CA GLN A 15 13.31 -13.46 7.95
C GLN A 15 13.49 -11.97 7.63
N ILE A 16 14.49 -11.29 8.22
CA ILE A 16 14.69 -9.84 8.07
C ILE A 16 15.06 -9.48 6.63
N ASP A 17 15.97 -10.22 5.99
CA ASP A 17 16.40 -9.95 4.62
C ASP A 17 15.27 -10.18 3.60
N GLY A 18 14.42 -11.18 3.85
CA GLY A 18 13.23 -11.45 3.04
C GLY A 18 12.20 -10.33 3.14
N VAL A 19 11.95 -9.82 4.35
CA VAL A 19 11.05 -8.68 4.57
C VAL A 19 11.63 -7.40 3.95
N ALA A 20 12.93 -7.14 4.10
CA ALA A 20 13.58 -5.99 3.47
C ALA A 20 13.44 -6.03 1.94
N SER A 21 13.65 -7.20 1.34
CA SER A 21 13.47 -7.41 -0.11
C SER A 21 12.01 -7.19 -0.55
N ALA A 22 11.05 -7.70 0.23
CA ALA A 22 9.62 -7.52 -0.05
C ALA A 22 9.20 -6.04 0.06
N VAL A 23 9.72 -5.30 1.06
CA VAL A 23 9.45 -3.87 1.22
C VAL A 23 10.05 -3.07 0.06
N LEU A 24 11.27 -3.39 -0.39
CA LEU A 24 11.88 -2.73 -1.55
C LEU A 24 11.09 -3.01 -2.84
N ALA A 25 10.64 -4.25 -3.05
CA ALA A 25 9.79 -4.59 -4.17
C ALA A 25 8.46 -3.83 -4.13
N LEU A 26 7.81 -3.76 -2.96
CA LEU A 26 6.56 -3.01 -2.79
C LEU A 26 6.77 -1.50 -3.04
N ALA A 27 7.85 -0.92 -2.52
CA ALA A 27 8.18 0.49 -2.74
C ALA A 27 8.36 0.79 -4.24
N ARG A 28 8.99 -0.12 -4.99
CA ARG A 28 9.13 -0.01 -6.44
C ARG A 28 7.77 0.01 -7.14
N GLU A 29 6.88 -0.91 -6.80
CA GLU A 29 5.55 -0.97 -7.43
C GLU A 29 4.67 0.23 -7.05
N ILE A 30 4.77 0.73 -5.80
CA ILE A 30 4.12 1.98 -5.39
C ILE A 30 4.65 3.16 -6.22
N TRP A 31 5.96 3.22 -6.48
CA TRP A 31 6.53 4.26 -7.34
C TRP A 31 5.99 4.18 -8.77
N VAL A 32 5.86 2.98 -9.35
CA VAL A 32 5.26 2.80 -10.68
C VAL A 32 3.81 3.31 -10.71
N LEU A 33 3.02 3.02 -9.68
CA LEU A 33 1.65 3.56 -9.57
C LEU A 33 1.65 5.09 -9.45
N ARG A 34 2.56 5.66 -8.65
CA ARG A 34 2.70 7.11 -8.51
C ARG A 34 3.09 7.79 -9.81
N ASP A 35 4.03 7.21 -10.55
CA ASP A 35 4.46 7.70 -11.87
C ASP A 35 3.29 7.73 -12.86
N ARG A 36 2.54 6.63 -12.94
CA ARG A 36 1.33 6.56 -13.79
C ARG A 36 0.27 7.59 -13.38
N GLN A 37 0.11 7.86 -12.09
CA GLN A 37 -0.81 8.87 -11.59
C GLN A 37 -0.39 10.28 -12.02
N ILE A 38 0.89 10.63 -11.85
CA ILE A 38 1.46 11.92 -12.31
C ILE A 38 1.28 12.08 -13.83
N VAL A 39 1.59 11.04 -14.60
CA VAL A 39 1.40 11.06 -16.06
C VAL A 39 -0.07 11.23 -16.43
N THR A 40 -0.99 10.58 -15.71
CA THR A 40 -2.43 10.70 -15.94
C THR A 40 -2.92 12.12 -15.69
N GLU A 41 -2.51 12.73 -14.58
CA GLU A 41 -2.80 14.13 -14.25
C GLU A 41 -2.27 15.07 -15.35
N ALA A 42 -1.02 14.89 -15.78
CA ALA A 42 -0.42 15.70 -16.85
C ALA A 42 -1.14 15.56 -18.20
N VAL A 43 -1.51 14.33 -18.58
CA VAL A 43 -2.25 14.05 -19.83
C VAL A 43 -3.65 14.66 -19.81
N LEU A 44 -4.32 14.68 -18.66
CA LEU A 44 -5.63 15.30 -18.51
C LEU A 44 -5.54 16.82 -18.47
N ALA A 45 -4.54 17.37 -17.79
CA ALA A 45 -4.27 18.82 -17.77
C ALA A 45 -3.99 19.35 -19.19
N ALA A 46 -3.24 18.61 -20.01
CA ALA A 46 -3.02 18.93 -21.41
C ALA A 46 -4.31 18.97 -22.26
N ARG A 47 -5.40 18.37 -21.76
CA ARG A 47 -6.74 18.40 -22.37
C ARG A 47 -7.69 19.37 -21.66
N GLY A 48 -7.17 20.23 -20.77
CA GLY A 48 -7.95 21.22 -20.03
C GLY A 48 -8.72 20.64 -18.83
N ILE A 49 -8.40 19.42 -18.39
CA ILE A 49 -9.01 18.80 -17.21
C ILE A 49 -7.98 18.87 -16.06
N ASP A 50 -8.23 19.73 -15.09
CA ASP A 50 -7.40 19.83 -13.88
C ASP A 50 -7.79 18.73 -12.87
N LEU A 51 -7.33 17.50 -13.15
CA LEU A 51 -7.61 16.35 -12.29
C LEU A 51 -7.00 16.51 -10.89
N ALA A 52 -5.85 17.17 -10.75
CA ALA A 52 -5.17 17.33 -9.47
C ALA A 52 -6.05 18.09 -8.47
N THR A 53 -6.53 19.29 -8.87
CA THR A 53 -7.47 20.06 -8.06
C THR A 53 -8.79 19.33 -7.84
N ALA A 54 -9.28 18.62 -8.88
CA ALA A 54 -10.52 17.85 -8.77
C ALA A 54 -10.43 16.74 -7.72
N ILE A 55 -9.30 16.01 -7.65
CA ILE A 55 -9.08 14.96 -6.65
C ILE A 55 -9.07 15.54 -5.23
N ASP A 56 -8.37 16.66 -5.02
CA ASP A 56 -8.27 17.28 -3.69
C ASP A 56 -9.63 17.76 -3.16
N ALA A 57 -10.54 18.14 -4.06
CA ALA A 57 -11.90 18.56 -3.72
C ALA A 57 -12.92 17.42 -3.76
N PHE A 58 -12.54 16.22 -4.21
CA PHE A 58 -13.50 15.13 -4.45
C PHE A 58 -13.86 14.40 -3.16
N GLU A 59 -15.16 14.38 -2.85
CA GLU A 59 -15.71 13.58 -1.76
C GLU A 59 -16.43 12.35 -2.35
N PRO A 60 -15.95 11.12 -2.07
CA PRO A 60 -16.60 9.91 -2.54
C PRO A 60 -18.00 9.77 -1.94
N ASP A 61 -18.98 9.38 -2.76
CA ASP A 61 -20.28 8.97 -2.23
C ASP A 61 -20.21 7.63 -1.49
N VAL A 62 -21.31 7.25 -0.82
CA VAL A 62 -21.41 6.01 -0.05
C VAL A 62 -21.16 4.76 -0.90
N ALA A 63 -21.50 4.77 -2.18
CA ALA A 63 -21.29 3.61 -3.05
C ALA A 63 -19.81 3.47 -3.43
N LEU A 64 -19.17 4.58 -3.81
CA LEU A 64 -17.76 4.63 -4.15
C LEU A 64 -16.88 4.35 -2.93
N GLN A 65 -17.19 4.93 -1.77
CA GLN A 65 -16.45 4.70 -0.54
C GLN A 65 -16.44 3.20 -0.16
N ARG A 66 -17.60 2.54 -0.20
CA ARG A 66 -17.68 1.08 0.05
C ARG A 66 -16.85 0.26 -0.92
N ARG A 67 -16.79 0.67 -2.18
CA ARG A 67 -15.93 0.02 -3.17
C ARG A 67 -14.45 0.22 -2.83
N LEU A 68 -14.04 1.44 -2.47
CA LEU A 68 -12.66 1.73 -2.06
C LEU A 68 -12.26 0.91 -0.83
N ASP A 69 -13.13 0.80 0.17
CA ASP A 69 -12.89 -0.02 1.37
C ASP A 69 -12.73 -1.50 1.02
N THR A 70 -13.60 -2.04 0.15
CA THR A 70 -13.54 -3.43 -0.31
C THR A 70 -12.21 -3.74 -1.03
N GLU A 71 -11.78 -2.85 -1.92
CA GLU A 71 -10.51 -3.04 -2.65
C GLU A 71 -9.31 -2.91 -1.72
N ARG A 72 -9.35 -1.98 -0.75
CA ARG A 72 -8.30 -1.84 0.28
C ARG A 72 -8.18 -3.12 1.10
N ASP A 73 -9.28 -3.64 1.61
CA ASP A 73 -9.27 -4.81 2.49
C ASP A 73 -8.78 -6.05 1.73
N ARG A 74 -9.17 -6.19 0.46
CA ARG A 74 -8.65 -7.23 -0.43
C ARG A 74 -7.13 -7.12 -0.61
N LEU A 75 -6.60 -5.92 -0.87
CA LEU A 75 -5.17 -5.71 -1.03
C LEU A 75 -4.40 -6.04 0.26
N ILE A 76 -4.90 -5.58 1.41
CA ILE A 76 -4.31 -5.89 2.72
C ILE A 76 -4.26 -7.40 2.96
N ALA A 77 -5.35 -8.13 2.67
CA ALA A 77 -5.38 -9.58 2.82
C ALA A 77 -4.34 -10.27 1.93
N LEU A 78 -4.23 -9.88 0.65
CA LEU A 78 -3.24 -10.43 -0.28
C LEU A 78 -1.80 -10.20 0.20
N VAL A 79 -1.50 -9.01 0.71
CA VAL A 79 -0.17 -8.68 1.24
C VAL A 79 0.11 -9.45 2.53
N ALA A 80 -0.87 -9.54 3.44
CA ALA A 80 -0.73 -10.26 4.70
C ALA A 80 -0.48 -11.77 4.45
N ASP A 81 -1.21 -12.37 3.51
CA ASP A 81 -1.02 -13.77 3.12
C ASP A 81 0.36 -14.01 2.51
N ALA A 82 0.82 -13.11 1.62
CA ALA A 82 2.14 -13.23 1.00
C ALA A 82 3.28 -13.15 2.04
N ILE A 83 3.14 -12.32 3.08
CA ILE A 83 4.12 -12.20 4.16
C ILE A 83 4.02 -13.39 5.14
N GLY A 84 2.80 -13.89 5.41
CA GLY A 84 2.55 -15.03 6.30
C GLY A 84 2.93 -16.39 5.71
N ALA A 85 2.87 -16.56 4.39
CA ALA A 85 3.20 -17.81 3.70
C ALA A 85 4.71 -18.07 3.54
N GLY A 86 5.58 -17.08 3.82
CA GLY A 86 7.04 -17.24 3.80
C GLY A 86 7.64 -17.91 5.04
N GLY A 87 6.82 -18.34 6.01
CA GLY A 87 7.26 -18.88 7.31
C GLY A 87 7.23 -20.41 7.44
N SER A 88 6.80 -21.15 6.41
CA SER A 88 6.70 -22.61 6.43
C SER A 88 7.77 -23.23 5.53
N GLY A 89 8.99 -23.29 6.05
CA GLY A 89 10.10 -24.12 5.59
C GLY A 89 10.80 -24.71 6.79
#